data_AF-A0A7W1YDE5-F1
#
_entry.id   AF-A0A7W1YDE5-F1
#
_cell.length_a   1.000
_cell.length_b   1.000
_cell.length_c   1.000
_cell.angle_alpha   90.00
_cell.angle_beta   90.00
_cell.angle_gamma   90.00
#
_symmetry.space_group_name_H-M   'P 1'
#
loop_
_entity.id
_entity.type
_entity.pdbx_description
1 polymer ?
#
loop_
_entity_poly.entity_id
_entity_poly.type
_entity_poly.pdbx_seq_one_letter_code
_entity_poly.pdbx_strand_id
1 'polypeptide(L)'
;MCRTPTPIAVHDSFLSAQLKNFHPGDHVALSFVPADEAKDLGGVLRNIQITITPVSSSSLCWIVAVTAAAYVLLAALFTGFRPLRLIIGMDNRYSNSKFQVALWFAILIVTYAATFWVRLEYGGWAFLDSITIPTNLLLLSGLSAITFGGAKAITQTKVDAAAAHGIMVKAPAASPSFMRDLFQNDRSQVDFGDFQMIVVTLLAAAVYIVIVLHSLAALELRKTVSLPDVDSTILAAFGLGQGAYLTKKAVGNVGEC
;
A
#
# COMPACT_ATOMS: atom_id res chain seq x y z
N MET A 1 -4.65 -29.59 -29.68
CA MET A 1 -4.73 -28.92 -31.00
C MET A 1 -3.88 -27.67 -30.97
N CYS A 2 -2.68 -27.67 -31.58
CA CYS A 2 -1.90 -26.45 -31.79
C CYS A 2 -2.61 -25.63 -32.88
N ARG A 3 -3.22 -24.50 -32.51
CA ARG A 3 -3.61 -23.49 -33.50
C ARG A 3 -2.33 -22.91 -34.09
N THR A 4 -2.16 -23.02 -35.40
CA THR A 4 -1.09 -22.34 -36.11
C THR A 4 -1.27 -20.83 -35.94
N PRO A 5 -0.22 -20.09 -35.54
CA PRO A 5 -0.32 -18.64 -35.41
C PRO A 5 -0.63 -18.04 -36.78
N THR A 6 -1.75 -17.34 -36.89
CA THR A 6 -2.14 -16.62 -38.11
C THR A 6 -1.35 -15.31 -38.15
N PRO A 7 -0.51 -15.08 -39.17
CA PRO A 7 0.21 -13.82 -39.29
C PRO A 7 -0.79 -12.69 -39.57
N ILE A 8 -0.75 -11.63 -38.76
CA ILE A 8 -1.56 -10.43 -38.92
C ILE A 8 -0.66 -9.32 -39.46
N ALA A 9 -1.03 -8.72 -40.59
CA ALA A 9 -0.31 -7.58 -41.16
C ALA A 9 -0.69 -6.28 -40.43
N VAL A 10 0.33 -5.52 -40.01
CA VAL A 10 0.19 -4.23 -39.32
C VAL A 10 0.86 -3.18 -40.19
N HIS A 11 0.06 -2.33 -40.81
CA HIS A 11 0.56 -1.29 -41.73
C HIS A 11 0.75 0.08 -41.06
N ASP A 12 0.16 0.29 -39.88
CA ASP A 12 0.27 1.54 -39.12
C ASP A 12 1.48 1.50 -38.17
N SER A 13 2.36 2.50 -38.29
CA SER A 13 3.55 2.66 -37.44
C SER A 13 3.20 2.92 -35.97
N PHE A 14 2.06 3.56 -35.70
CA PHE A 14 1.56 3.77 -34.35
C PHE A 14 1.09 2.46 -33.70
N LEU A 15 0.32 1.67 -34.45
CA LEU A 15 -0.13 0.34 -34.01
C LEU A 15 1.06 -0.60 -33.79
N SER A 16 2.08 -0.53 -34.66
CA SER A 16 3.34 -1.28 -34.47
C SER A 16 4.07 -0.87 -33.18
N ALA A 17 4.05 0.41 -32.82
CA ALA A 17 4.59 0.87 -31.54
C ALA A 17 3.77 0.36 -30.34
N GLN A 18 2.43 0.36 -30.43
CA GLN A 18 1.56 -0.15 -29.36
C GLN A 18 1.76 -1.65 -29.10
N LEU A 19 2.00 -2.45 -30.13
CA LEU A 19 2.25 -3.89 -30.01
C LEU A 19 3.45 -4.23 -29.11
N LYS A 20 4.42 -3.32 -28.99
CA LYS A 20 5.58 -3.49 -28.10
C LYS A 20 5.23 -3.44 -26.61
N ASN A 21 4.05 -2.93 -26.25
CA ASN A 21 3.60 -2.81 -24.86
C ASN A 21 2.83 -4.05 -24.35
N PHE A 22 2.62 -5.04 -25.22
CA PHE A 22 1.93 -6.28 -24.87
C PHE A 22 2.94 -7.39 -24.63
N HIS A 23 2.64 -8.23 -23.64
CA HIS A 23 3.47 -9.36 -23.26
C HIS A 23 2.77 -10.67 -23.59
N PRO A 24 3.53 -11.76 -23.85
CA PRO A 24 2.94 -13.09 -23.96
C PRO A 24 2.10 -13.42 -22.73
N GLY A 25 0.84 -13.81 -22.95
CA GLY A 25 -0.13 -14.11 -21.88
C GLY A 25 -1.11 -12.98 -21.57
N ASP A 26 -0.93 -11.78 -22.13
CA ASP A 26 -1.93 -10.72 -22.04
C ASP A 26 -3.21 -11.10 -22.81
N HIS A 27 -4.37 -10.85 -22.23
CA HIS A 27 -5.64 -10.98 -22.94
C HIS A 27 -5.95 -9.65 -23.64
N VAL A 28 -6.14 -9.73 -24.96
CA VAL A 28 -6.34 -8.56 -25.83
C VAL A 28 -7.63 -8.68 -26.63
N ALA A 29 -8.30 -7.55 -26.83
CA ALA A 29 -9.38 -7.39 -27.79
C ALA A 29 -8.81 -6.80 -29.08
N LEU A 30 -9.08 -7.45 -30.21
CA LEU A 30 -8.64 -7.03 -31.54
C LEU A 30 -9.82 -6.50 -32.34
N SER A 31 -9.64 -5.36 -33.01
CA SER A 31 -10.62 -4.81 -33.96
C SER A 31 -10.01 -4.77 -35.36
N PHE A 32 -10.71 -5.35 -36.34
CA PHE A 32 -10.28 -5.46 -37.74
C PHE A 32 -11.17 -4.62 -38.67
N VAL A 33 -10.61 -4.20 -39.81
CA VAL A 33 -11.39 -3.63 -40.91
C VAL A 33 -12.18 -4.76 -41.61
N PRO A 34 -13.48 -4.58 -41.94
CA PRO A 34 -14.25 -5.56 -42.69
C PRO A 34 -13.58 -5.94 -44.02
N ALA A 35 -13.69 -7.22 -44.40
CA ALA A 35 -13.00 -7.81 -45.56
C ALA A 35 -13.38 -7.17 -46.92
N ASP A 36 -14.45 -6.38 -46.96
CA ASP A 36 -14.99 -5.77 -48.18
C ASP A 36 -14.06 -4.67 -48.75
N GLU A 37 -13.16 -4.11 -47.93
CA GLU A 37 -12.13 -3.13 -48.34
C GLU A 37 -10.71 -3.72 -48.40
N ALA A 38 -10.48 -4.90 -47.81
CA ALA A 38 -9.15 -5.52 -47.68
C ALA A 38 -8.99 -6.70 -48.65
N LYS A 39 -8.72 -6.38 -49.93
CA LYS A 39 -8.77 -7.37 -51.01
C LYS A 39 -7.77 -8.53 -50.96
N ASP A 40 -6.77 -8.58 -50.07
CA ASP A 40 -5.75 -9.67 -50.11
C ASP A 40 -5.15 -10.10 -48.75
N LEU A 41 -5.61 -9.56 -47.63
CA LEU A 41 -5.06 -9.88 -46.31
C LEU A 41 -6.22 -10.00 -45.33
N GLY A 42 -6.37 -11.14 -44.64
CA GLY A 42 -7.49 -11.50 -43.76
C GLY A 42 -7.77 -10.54 -42.59
N GLY A 43 -8.20 -9.32 -42.90
CA GLY A 43 -8.42 -8.18 -42.01
C GLY A 43 -7.13 -7.39 -41.74
N VAL A 44 -7.15 -6.08 -42.01
CA VAL A 44 -6.13 -5.15 -41.48
C VAL A 44 -6.46 -4.85 -40.02
N LEU A 45 -5.51 -5.07 -39.11
CA LEU A 45 -5.69 -4.74 -37.68
C LEU A 45 -5.78 -3.22 -37.52
N ARG A 46 -6.85 -2.75 -36.88
CA ARG A 46 -7.10 -1.32 -36.64
C ARG A 46 -6.75 -0.91 -35.22
N ASN A 47 -7.06 -1.76 -34.24
CA ASN A 47 -6.85 -1.47 -32.84
C ASN A 47 -6.61 -2.75 -32.04
N ILE A 48 -5.72 -2.65 -31.05
CA ILE A 48 -5.44 -3.68 -30.05
C ILE A 48 -5.51 -3.03 -28.67
N GLN A 49 -6.35 -3.59 -27.79
CA GLN A 49 -6.51 -3.09 -26.42
C GLN A 49 -6.45 -4.25 -25.44
N ILE A 50 -5.96 -3.99 -24.23
CA ILE A 50 -6.06 -4.96 -23.13
C ILE A 50 -7.53 -5.15 -22.78
N THR A 51 -7.92 -6.40 -22.59
CA THR A 51 -9.26 -6.73 -22.10
C THR A 51 -9.40 -6.24 -20.67
N ILE A 52 -10.38 -5.37 -20.44
CA ILE A 52 -10.76 -4.87 -19.11
C ILE A 52 -12.00 -5.63 -18.67
N THR A 53 -11.91 -6.28 -17.52
CA THR A 53 -13.04 -6.95 -16.88
C THR A 53 -13.55 -6.07 -15.74
N PRO A 54 -14.79 -5.55 -15.82
CA PRO A 54 -15.36 -4.79 -14.72
C PRO A 54 -15.64 -5.72 -13.53
N VAL A 55 -15.26 -5.26 -12.34
CA VAL A 55 -15.53 -5.96 -11.07
C VAL A 55 -16.76 -5.34 -10.44
N SER A 56 -17.72 -6.17 -10.04
CA SER A 56 -18.93 -5.67 -9.39
C SER A 56 -18.60 -5.02 -8.05
N SER A 57 -19.28 -3.92 -7.69
CA SER A 57 -19.02 -3.22 -6.42
C SER A 57 -19.24 -4.12 -5.21
N SER A 58 -20.20 -5.05 -5.26
CA SER A 58 -20.46 -6.01 -4.19
C SER A 58 -19.31 -7.00 -4.02
N SER A 59 -18.80 -7.57 -5.12
CA SER A 59 -17.66 -8.49 -5.07
C SER A 59 -16.40 -7.77 -4.59
N LEU A 60 -16.15 -6.55 -5.06
CA LEU A 60 -15.02 -5.74 -4.62
C LEU A 60 -15.08 -5.49 -3.11
N CYS A 61 -16.21 -5.01 -2.59
CA CYS A 61 -16.39 -4.78 -1.15
C CYS A 61 -16.19 -6.05 -0.34
N TRP A 62 -16.72 -7.18 -0.81
CA TRP A 62 -16.58 -8.47 -0.14
C TRP A 62 -15.11 -8.93 -0.10
N ILE A 63 -14.41 -8.91 -1.23
CA ILE A 63 -13.00 -9.33 -1.30
C ILE A 63 -12.14 -8.48 -0.38
N VAL A 64 -12.30 -7.16 -0.42
CA VAL A 64 -11.55 -6.24 0.45
C VAL A 64 -11.89 -6.47 1.93
N ALA A 65 -13.17 -6.68 2.26
CA ALA A 65 -13.59 -6.96 3.64
C ALA A 65 -13.01 -8.28 4.16
N VAL A 66 -13.03 -9.34 3.33
CA VAL A 66 -12.49 -10.66 3.71
C VAL A 66 -10.97 -10.61 3.88
N THR A 67 -10.24 -9.94 2.99
CA THR A 67 -8.78 -9.82 3.12
C THR A 67 -8.39 -8.97 4.32
N ALA A 68 -9.10 -7.87 4.59
CA ALA A 68 -8.91 -7.07 5.79
C ALA A 68 -9.23 -7.87 7.06
N ALA A 69 -10.34 -8.62 7.09
CA ALA A 69 -10.71 -9.46 8.22
C ALA A 69 -9.68 -10.58 8.45
N ALA A 70 -9.18 -11.21 7.38
CA ALA A 70 -8.13 -12.22 7.46
C ALA A 70 -6.82 -11.63 8.03
N TYR A 71 -6.43 -10.43 7.61
CA TYR A 71 -5.30 -9.72 8.20
C TYR A 71 -5.50 -9.47 9.70
N VAL A 72 -6.67 -8.95 10.11
CA VAL A 72 -6.99 -8.70 11.52
C VAL A 72 -6.99 -9.99 12.33
N LEU A 73 -7.53 -11.08 11.78
CA LEU A 73 -7.52 -12.39 12.41
C LEU A 73 -6.09 -12.90 12.60
N LEU A 74 -5.24 -12.82 11.58
CA LEU A 74 -3.83 -13.20 11.69
C LEU A 74 -3.13 -12.35 12.76
N ALA A 75 -3.32 -11.03 12.74
CA ALA A 75 -2.77 -10.14 13.76
C ALA A 75 -3.26 -10.51 15.17
N ALA A 76 -4.54 -10.86 15.33
CA ALA A 76 -5.08 -11.32 16.60
C ALA A 76 -4.43 -12.64 17.04
N LEU A 77 -4.34 -13.64 16.17
CA LEU A 77 -3.72 -14.94 16.48
C LEU A 77 -2.26 -14.78 16.93
N PHE A 78 -1.46 -14.01 16.18
CA PHE A 78 -0.05 -13.78 16.51
C PHE A 78 0.18 -12.90 17.75
N THR A 79 -0.84 -12.19 18.22
CA THR A 79 -0.75 -11.33 19.42
C THR A 79 -1.46 -11.90 20.65
N GLY A 80 -1.95 -13.15 20.57
CA GLY A 80 -2.74 -13.75 21.65
C GLY A 80 -4.10 -13.06 21.85
N PHE A 81 -4.78 -12.75 20.76
CA PHE A 81 -6.06 -12.02 20.66
C PHE A 81 -6.02 -10.59 21.20
N ARG A 82 -4.85 -9.96 21.18
CA ARG A 82 -4.64 -8.56 21.60
C ARG A 82 -3.96 -7.75 20.49
N PRO A 83 -4.59 -7.61 19.30
CA PRO A 83 -3.97 -6.98 18.13
C PRO A 83 -3.56 -5.52 18.38
N LEU A 84 -4.26 -4.82 19.29
CA LEU A 84 -3.92 -3.45 19.69
C LEU A 84 -2.54 -3.34 20.35
N ARG A 85 -1.95 -4.44 20.85
CA ARG A 85 -0.56 -4.43 21.35
C ARG A 85 0.46 -4.05 20.28
N LEU A 86 0.13 -4.21 19.00
CA LEU A 86 1.01 -3.79 17.90
C LEU A 86 1.18 -2.27 17.85
N ILE A 87 0.20 -1.51 18.36
CA ILE A 87 0.20 -0.04 18.30
C ILE A 87 0.38 0.63 19.68
N ILE A 88 0.42 -0.16 20.76
CA ILE A 88 0.66 0.31 22.13
C ILE A 88 2.17 0.26 22.46
N GLY A 89 2.70 1.34 23.00
CA GLY A 89 4.07 1.54 23.49
C GLY A 89 4.37 0.80 24.81
N MET A 90 5.62 0.91 25.27
CA MET A 90 6.06 0.25 26.52
C MET A 90 5.49 0.93 27.78
N ASP A 91 5.12 2.19 27.64
CA ASP A 91 4.47 3.05 28.63
C ASP A 91 2.95 2.84 28.71
N ASN A 92 2.41 1.83 28.02
CA ASN A 92 0.99 1.54 27.93
C ASN A 92 0.16 2.68 27.30
N ARG A 93 0.75 3.42 26.35
CA ARG A 93 0.10 4.46 25.54
C ARG A 93 0.12 4.12 24.06
N TYR A 94 -0.76 4.68 23.25
CA TYR A 94 -0.62 4.54 21.80
C TYR A 94 0.64 5.25 21.30
N SER A 95 1.34 4.63 20.34
CA SER A 95 2.55 5.18 19.76
C SER A 95 2.32 5.53 18.30
N ASN A 96 2.55 6.78 17.93
CA ASN A 96 2.36 7.28 16.56
C ASN A 96 3.17 6.47 15.53
N SER A 97 4.45 6.20 15.81
CA SER A 97 5.29 5.42 14.89
C SER A 97 4.88 3.95 14.79
N LYS A 98 4.40 3.34 15.88
CA LYS A 98 3.82 1.98 15.83
C LYS A 98 2.51 1.94 15.05
N PHE A 99 1.63 2.92 15.27
CA PHE A 99 0.38 3.05 14.53
C PHE A 99 0.64 3.17 13.03
N GLN A 100 1.56 4.05 12.64
CA GLN A 100 1.89 4.28 11.25
C GLN A 100 2.46 3.04 10.56
N VAL A 101 3.43 2.35 11.17
CA VAL A 101 3.99 1.13 10.56
C VAL A 101 2.95 0.01 10.49
N ALA A 102 2.10 -0.14 11.51
CA ALA A 102 1.02 -1.13 11.49
C ALA A 102 -0.01 -0.82 10.39
N LEU A 103 -0.40 0.45 10.24
CA LEU A 103 -1.34 0.89 9.21
C LEU A 103 -0.80 0.65 7.79
N TRP A 104 0.43 1.09 7.50
CA TRP A 104 1.01 0.91 6.16
C TRP A 104 1.28 -0.55 5.83
N PHE A 105 1.72 -1.33 6.81
CA PHE A 105 1.87 -2.76 6.63
C PHE A 105 0.52 -3.44 6.35
N ALA A 106 -0.54 -3.08 7.09
CA ALA A 106 -1.89 -3.57 6.82
C ALA A 106 -2.36 -3.21 5.41
N ILE A 107 -2.22 -1.95 5.01
CA ILE A 107 -2.61 -1.47 3.67
C ILE A 107 -1.88 -2.23 2.57
N LEU A 108 -0.56 -2.40 2.69
CA LEU A 108 0.26 -3.14 1.71
C LEU A 108 -0.23 -4.59 1.57
N ILE A 109 -0.37 -5.31 2.69
CA ILE A 109 -0.76 -6.72 2.70
C ILE A 109 -2.19 -6.92 2.21
N VAL A 110 -3.13 -6.09 2.67
CA VAL A 110 -4.55 -6.16 2.27
C VAL A 110 -4.68 -5.83 0.78
N THR A 111 -3.98 -4.83 0.28
CA THR A 111 -3.98 -4.47 -1.15
C THR A 111 -3.43 -5.61 -2.00
N TYR A 112 -2.26 -6.14 -1.64
CA TYR A 112 -1.66 -7.25 -2.38
C TYR A 112 -2.58 -8.47 -2.40
N ALA A 113 -3.15 -8.85 -1.26
CA ALA A 113 -4.07 -9.97 -1.16
C ALA A 113 -5.37 -9.72 -1.93
N ALA A 114 -5.93 -8.52 -1.88
CA ALA A 114 -7.13 -8.16 -2.64
C ALA A 114 -6.87 -8.22 -4.15
N THR A 115 -5.75 -7.67 -4.63
CA THR A 115 -5.34 -7.78 -6.04
C THR A 115 -5.17 -9.25 -6.45
N PHE A 116 -4.55 -10.07 -5.60
CA PHE A 116 -4.41 -11.50 -5.84
C PHE A 116 -5.76 -12.19 -6.01
N TRP A 117 -6.71 -11.97 -5.10
CA TRP A 117 -8.02 -12.61 -5.16
C TRP A 117 -8.88 -12.12 -6.32
N VAL A 118 -8.90 -10.82 -6.59
CA VAL A 118 -9.61 -10.26 -7.76
C VAL A 118 -9.05 -10.86 -9.06
N ARG A 119 -7.73 -10.97 -9.20
CA ARG A 119 -7.10 -11.57 -10.38
C ARG A 119 -7.43 -13.06 -10.51
N LEU A 120 -7.44 -13.80 -9.41
CA LEU A 120 -7.79 -15.21 -9.41
C LEU A 120 -9.25 -15.44 -9.82
N GLU A 121 -10.18 -14.65 -9.27
CA GLU A 121 -11.62 -14.82 -9.51
C GLU A 121 -12.03 -14.38 -10.93
N TYR A 122 -11.51 -13.25 -11.42
CA TYR A 122 -11.94 -12.65 -12.68
C TYR A 122 -11.00 -12.94 -13.87
N GLY A 123 -9.72 -13.21 -13.62
CA GLY A 123 -8.74 -13.57 -14.64
C GLY A 123 -8.44 -15.07 -14.69
N GLY A 124 -8.53 -15.76 -13.55
CA GLY A 124 -8.22 -17.19 -13.43
C GLY A 124 -6.75 -17.47 -13.10
N TRP A 125 -6.43 -18.76 -12.99
CA TRP A 125 -5.12 -19.27 -12.56
C TRP A 125 -3.93 -18.79 -13.40
N ALA A 126 -4.16 -18.45 -14.66
CA ALA A 126 -3.12 -17.98 -15.57
C ALA A 126 -2.55 -16.59 -15.22
N PHE A 127 -3.16 -15.85 -14.28
CA PHE A 127 -2.79 -14.46 -13.95
C PHE A 127 -2.16 -14.30 -12.55
N LEU A 128 -1.80 -15.41 -11.88
CA LEU A 128 -1.31 -15.41 -10.50
C LEU A 128 0.16 -15.04 -10.31
N ASP A 129 0.96 -15.21 -11.34
CA ASP A 129 2.43 -15.36 -11.26
C ASP A 129 3.21 -14.03 -11.37
N SER A 130 2.55 -12.87 -11.35
CA SER A 130 3.25 -11.59 -11.53
C SER A 130 2.50 -10.37 -10.99
N ILE A 131 2.42 -10.24 -9.66
CA ILE A 131 2.00 -9.00 -8.98
C ILE A 131 3.23 -8.34 -8.38
N THR A 132 3.62 -7.18 -8.92
CA THR A 132 4.78 -6.41 -8.42
C THR A 132 4.35 -5.28 -7.48
N ILE A 133 5.23 -4.91 -6.56
CA ILE A 133 5.04 -3.76 -5.68
C ILE A 133 5.85 -2.60 -6.28
N PRO A 134 5.22 -1.46 -6.63
CA PRO A 134 5.91 -0.28 -7.10
C PRO A 134 6.97 0.24 -6.13
N THR A 135 7.98 0.92 -6.67
CA THR A 135 9.06 1.50 -5.89
C THR A 135 8.55 2.50 -4.84
N ASN A 136 7.66 3.43 -5.18
CA ASN A 136 7.27 4.46 -4.20
C ASN A 136 6.42 3.85 -3.08
N LEU A 137 5.53 2.91 -3.39
CA LEU A 137 4.77 2.16 -2.40
C LEU A 137 5.68 1.36 -1.44
N LEU A 138 6.71 0.70 -2.00
CA LEU A 138 7.69 -0.04 -1.22
C LEU A 138 8.50 0.90 -0.31
N LEU A 139 8.96 2.03 -0.85
CA LEU A 139 9.68 3.06 -0.10
C LEU A 139 8.82 3.64 1.03
N LEU A 140 7.55 3.92 0.78
CA LEU A 140 6.64 4.47 1.79
C LEU A 140 6.47 3.48 2.97
N SER A 141 6.29 2.19 2.65
CA SER A 141 6.23 1.11 3.64
C SER A 141 7.56 1.00 4.42
N GLY A 142 8.69 1.03 3.72
CA GLY A 142 10.03 0.98 4.32
C GLY A 142 10.35 2.16 5.22
N LEU A 143 10.00 3.39 4.80
CA LEU A 143 10.17 4.61 5.59
C LEU A 143 9.41 4.52 6.92
N SER A 144 8.21 3.94 6.93
CA SER A 144 7.47 3.72 8.18
C SER A 144 8.18 2.76 9.14
N ALA A 145 8.77 1.69 8.61
CA ALA A 145 9.56 0.75 9.41
C ALA A 145 10.84 1.40 9.96
N ILE A 146 11.53 2.20 9.14
CA ILE A 146 12.72 2.96 9.56
C ILE A 146 12.36 3.96 10.67
N THR A 147 11.26 4.71 10.54
CA THR A 147 10.82 5.64 11.58
C THR A 147 10.47 4.92 12.88
N PHE A 148 9.79 3.79 12.80
CA PHE A 148 9.51 2.98 13.98
C PHE A 148 10.80 2.54 14.68
N GLY A 149 11.75 1.97 13.94
CA GLY A 149 13.04 1.53 14.48
C GLY A 149 13.85 2.69 15.05
N GLY A 150 13.95 3.80 14.33
CA GLY A 150 14.69 5.00 14.74
C GLY A 150 14.10 5.63 16.00
N ALA A 151 12.78 5.84 16.03
CA ALA A 151 12.11 6.41 17.21
C ALA A 151 12.25 5.52 18.44
N LYS A 152 12.17 4.19 18.26
CA LYS A 152 12.38 3.23 19.34
C LYS A 152 13.82 3.30 19.87
N ALA A 153 14.81 3.30 18.98
CA ALA A 153 16.22 3.39 19.36
C ALA A 153 16.52 4.69 20.14
N ILE A 154 16.07 5.85 19.63
CA ILE A 154 16.24 7.14 20.30
C ILE A 154 15.59 7.14 21.69
N THR A 155 14.37 6.61 21.80
CA THR A 155 13.65 6.54 23.08
C THR A 155 14.41 5.66 24.06
N GLN A 156 14.86 4.47 23.64
CA GLN A 156 15.60 3.55 24.49
C GLN A 156 16.91 4.17 25.00
N THR A 157 17.70 4.80 24.12
CA THR A 157 18.95 5.47 24.53
C THR A 157 18.71 6.56 25.59
N LYS A 158 17.62 7.31 25.47
CA LYS A 158 17.25 8.34 26.46
C LYS A 158 16.80 7.75 27.80
N VAL A 159 16.05 6.65 27.74
CA VAL A 159 15.61 5.91 28.93
C VAL A 159 16.82 5.32 29.66
N ASP A 160 17.75 4.71 28.93
CA ASP A 160 18.97 4.12 29.49
C ASP A 160 19.87 5.20 30.11
N ALA A 161 20.03 6.35 29.44
CA ALA A 161 20.78 7.48 29.97
C ALA A 161 20.14 8.05 31.25
N ALA A 162 18.82 8.22 31.27
CA ALA A 162 18.10 8.67 32.46
C ALA A 162 18.26 7.70 33.63
N ALA A 163 18.14 6.40 33.37
CA ALA A 163 18.35 5.35 34.37
C ALA A 163 19.78 5.37 34.92
N ALA A 164 20.79 5.58 34.07
CA ALA A 164 22.19 5.72 34.48
C ALA A 164 22.43 6.93 35.40
N HIS A 165 21.61 7.98 35.27
CA HIS A 165 21.62 9.16 36.14
C HIS A 165 20.66 9.06 37.33
N GLY A 166 20.04 7.89 37.57
CA GLY A 166 19.08 7.69 38.67
C GLY A 166 17.77 8.45 38.49
N ILE A 167 17.49 8.97 37.29
CA ILE A 167 16.24 9.67 36.96
C ILE A 167 15.21 8.60 36.64
N MET A 168 14.14 8.52 37.44
CA MET A 168 13.03 7.62 37.14
C MET A 168 12.37 8.01 35.81
N VAL A 169 12.36 7.05 34.89
CA VAL A 169 11.58 7.15 33.66
C VAL A 169 10.10 7.02 34.00
N LYS A 170 9.29 7.72 33.22
CA LYS A 170 7.85 7.84 33.35
C LYS A 170 7.14 6.53 33.69
N ALA A 171 6.26 6.58 34.70
CA ALA A 171 5.41 5.46 35.06
C ALA A 171 4.43 5.11 33.92
N PRO A 172 4.17 3.81 33.67
CA PRO A 172 3.17 3.38 32.69
C PRO A 172 1.80 4.02 32.96
N ALA A 173 1.08 4.38 31.89
CA ALA A 173 -0.28 4.89 32.01
C ALA A 173 -1.22 3.79 32.57
N ALA A 174 -2.14 4.18 33.46
CA ALA A 174 -3.15 3.29 34.01
C ALA A 174 -4.07 2.70 32.93
N SER A 175 -4.37 3.47 31.89
CA SER A 175 -5.13 3.04 30.72
C SER A 175 -4.72 3.83 29.48
N PRO A 176 -4.60 3.19 28.30
CA PRO A 176 -4.32 3.88 27.04
C PRO A 176 -5.54 4.70 26.60
N SER A 177 -5.28 5.88 26.02
CA SER A 177 -6.31 6.81 25.54
C SER A 177 -6.05 7.21 24.10
N PHE A 178 -6.73 6.58 23.13
CA PHE A 178 -6.43 6.72 21.69
C PHE A 178 -6.29 8.16 21.19
N MET A 179 -7.31 9.00 21.43
CA MET A 179 -7.30 10.40 20.98
C MET A 179 -6.27 11.25 21.72
N ARG A 180 -6.00 10.95 22.99
CA ARG A 180 -5.04 11.73 23.78
C ARG A 180 -3.61 11.35 23.42
N ASP A 181 -3.34 10.06 23.33
CA ASP A 181 -2.00 9.50 23.17
C ASP A 181 -1.44 9.74 21.76
N LEU A 182 -2.31 9.87 20.74
CA LEU A 182 -1.87 10.14 19.37
C LEU A 182 -1.63 11.63 19.08
N PHE A 183 -2.37 12.52 19.75
CA PHE A 183 -2.40 13.95 19.41
C PHE A 183 -1.83 14.87 20.50
N GLN A 184 -1.65 14.38 21.73
CA GLN A 184 -1.12 15.17 22.82
C GLN A 184 0.23 14.62 23.29
N ASN A 185 1.11 15.54 23.68
CA ASN A 185 2.33 15.20 24.36
C ASN A 185 2.08 14.80 25.82
N ASP A 186 3.17 14.45 26.47
CA ASP A 186 3.21 14.02 27.85
C ASP A 186 2.76 15.05 28.89
N ARG A 187 2.59 16.32 28.47
CA ARG A 187 2.04 17.43 29.26
C ARG A 187 0.57 17.70 28.95
N SER A 188 -0.11 16.81 28.23
CA SER A 188 -1.50 16.96 27.77
C SER A 188 -1.71 18.19 26.87
N GLN A 189 -0.66 18.64 26.19
CA GLN A 189 -0.73 19.71 25.19
C GLN A 189 -0.73 19.10 23.80
N VAL A 190 -1.51 19.66 22.87
CA VAL A 190 -1.48 19.25 21.47
C VAL A 190 -0.06 19.47 20.94
N ASP A 191 0.54 18.41 20.43
CA ASP A 191 1.86 18.47 19.83
C ASP A 191 1.74 18.55 18.31
N PHE A 192 2.29 19.61 17.75
CA PHE A 192 2.18 19.87 16.32
C PHE A 192 2.87 18.80 15.47
N GLY A 193 4.01 18.26 15.92
CA GLY A 193 4.74 17.21 15.20
C GLY A 193 3.99 15.88 15.20
N ASP A 194 3.40 15.50 16.34
CA ASP A 194 2.59 14.30 16.47
C ASP A 194 1.30 14.41 15.65
N PHE A 195 0.63 15.56 15.71
CA PHE A 195 -0.53 15.88 14.87
C PHE A 195 -0.19 15.81 13.39
N GLN A 196 0.87 16.50 12.93
CA GLN A 196 1.30 16.51 11.54
C GLN A 196 1.60 15.10 11.03
N MET A 197 2.32 14.29 11.82
CA MET A 197 2.66 12.91 11.46
C MET A 197 1.40 12.07 11.21
N ILE A 198 0.43 12.13 12.13
CA ILE A 198 -0.82 11.38 12.00
C ILE A 198 -1.66 11.89 10.83
N VAL A 199 -1.81 13.21 10.65
CA VAL A 199 -2.58 13.78 9.54
C VAL A 199 -1.98 13.40 8.19
N VAL A 200 -0.66 13.53 8.00
CA VAL A 200 0.00 13.16 6.75
C VAL A 200 -0.13 11.66 6.48
N THR A 201 0.00 10.83 7.53
CA THR A 201 -0.18 9.38 7.43
C THR A 201 -1.59 9.01 6.98
N LEU A 202 -2.62 9.58 7.62
CA LEU A 202 -4.02 9.29 7.30
C LEU A 202 -4.41 9.80 5.91
N LEU A 203 -3.94 10.98 5.51
CA LEU A 203 -4.17 11.53 4.18
C LEU A 203 -3.57 10.62 3.10
N ALA A 204 -2.29 10.24 3.25
CA ALA A 204 -1.61 9.37 2.31
C ALA A 204 -2.28 7.98 2.24
N ALA A 205 -2.68 7.42 3.37
CA ALA A 205 -3.43 6.16 3.44
C ALA A 205 -4.78 6.26 2.71
N ALA A 206 -5.57 7.32 2.97
CA ALA A 206 -6.88 7.51 2.36
C ALA A 206 -6.80 7.66 0.84
N VAL A 207 -5.87 8.49 0.34
CA VAL A 207 -5.65 8.68 -1.10
C VAL A 207 -5.25 7.36 -1.74
N TYR A 208 -4.32 6.62 -1.13
CA TYR A 208 -3.87 5.34 -1.66
C TYR A 208 -5.00 4.30 -1.70
N ILE A 209 -5.83 4.22 -0.66
CA ILE A 209 -7.00 3.32 -0.63
C ILE A 209 -7.96 3.63 -1.79
N VAL A 210 -8.24 4.90 -2.08
CA VAL A 210 -9.11 5.29 -3.21
C VAL A 210 -8.50 4.84 -4.54
N ILE A 211 -7.19 5.03 -4.73
CA ILE A 211 -6.49 4.58 -5.95
C ILE A 211 -6.57 3.06 -6.09
N VAL A 212 -6.38 2.31 -5.00
CA VAL A 212 -6.52 0.85 -4.98
C VAL A 212 -7.92 0.41 -5.36
N LEU A 213 -8.95 0.98 -4.73
CA LEU A 213 -10.34 0.62 -5.04
C LEU A 213 -10.71 0.93 -6.49
N HIS A 214 -10.22 2.06 -7.03
CA HIS A 214 -10.39 2.40 -8.44
C HIS A 214 -9.72 1.38 -9.36
N SER A 215 -8.47 1.00 -9.06
CA SER A 215 -7.73 0.00 -9.85
C SER A 215 -8.35 -1.39 -9.78
N LEU A 216 -8.88 -1.80 -8.63
CA LEU A 216 -9.53 -3.09 -8.47
C LEU A 216 -10.92 -3.15 -9.12
N ALA A 217 -11.58 -2.01 -9.35
CA ALA A 217 -12.89 -1.97 -10.00
C ALA A 217 -12.83 -2.26 -11.52
N ALA A 218 -11.67 -2.01 -12.15
CA ALA A 218 -11.45 -2.23 -13.58
C ALA A 218 -10.21 -3.11 -13.78
N LEU A 219 -10.40 -4.44 -13.76
CA LEU A 219 -9.29 -5.38 -13.85
C LEU A 219 -8.74 -5.45 -15.28
N GLU A 220 -7.51 -4.99 -15.48
CA GLU A 220 -6.77 -5.24 -16.71
C GLU A 220 -6.20 -6.66 -16.71
N LEU A 221 -6.59 -7.48 -17.70
CA LEU A 221 -6.10 -8.85 -17.86
C LEU A 221 -4.70 -8.90 -18.49
N ARG A 222 -3.74 -8.27 -17.80
CA ARG A 222 -2.30 -8.33 -18.10
C ARG A 222 -1.65 -9.47 -17.33
N LYS A 223 -0.75 -10.19 -18.00
CA LYS A 223 0.05 -11.25 -17.40
C LYS A 223 0.84 -10.73 -16.20
N THR A 224 1.50 -9.59 -16.38
CA THR A 224 2.20 -8.86 -15.33
C THR A 224 1.41 -7.62 -14.92
N VAL A 225 1.25 -7.40 -13.61
CA VAL A 225 0.64 -6.18 -13.09
C VAL A 225 1.44 -5.66 -11.93
N SER A 226 1.44 -4.35 -11.77
CA SER A 226 1.93 -3.70 -10.56
C SER A 226 0.74 -3.26 -9.72
N LEU A 227 0.88 -3.31 -8.39
CA LEU A 227 -0.03 -2.56 -7.52
C LEU A 227 -0.04 -1.08 -7.95
N PRO A 228 -1.10 -0.32 -7.64
CA PRO A 228 -1.09 1.10 -7.91
C PRO A 228 0.09 1.77 -7.19
N ASP A 229 0.73 2.72 -7.85
CA ASP A 229 1.84 3.44 -7.24
C ASP A 229 1.34 4.66 -6.46
N VAL A 230 2.20 5.16 -5.57
CA VAL A 230 1.99 6.40 -4.83
C VAL A 230 2.74 7.52 -5.56
N ASP A 231 2.10 8.68 -5.67
CA ASP A 231 2.74 9.85 -6.26
C ASP A 231 4.00 10.28 -5.48
N SER A 232 5.00 10.76 -6.22
CA SER A 232 6.27 11.22 -5.68
C SER A 232 6.11 12.36 -4.66
N THR A 233 5.10 13.23 -4.82
CA THR A 233 4.79 14.30 -3.88
C THR A 233 4.29 13.75 -2.55
N ILE A 234 3.44 12.73 -2.58
CA ILE A 234 2.94 12.06 -1.37
C ILE A 234 4.10 11.35 -0.66
N LEU A 235 4.95 10.64 -1.40
CA LEU A 235 6.13 9.99 -0.85
C LEU A 235 7.08 11.01 -0.20
N ALA A 236 7.36 12.13 -0.88
CA ALA A 236 8.23 13.18 -0.38
C ALA A 236 7.64 13.85 0.88
N ALA A 237 6.36 14.23 0.86
CA ALA A 237 5.67 14.80 2.01
C ALA A 237 5.67 13.84 3.21
N PHE A 238 5.43 12.56 2.95
CA PHE A 238 5.51 11.51 3.97
C PHE A 238 6.91 11.42 4.56
N GLY A 239 7.95 11.29 3.72
CA GLY A 239 9.35 11.22 4.15
C GLY A 239 9.82 12.44 4.94
N LEU A 240 9.40 13.65 4.55
CA LEU A 240 9.66 14.87 5.31
C LEU A 240 8.99 14.85 6.69
N GLY A 241 7.73 14.39 6.76
CA GLY A 241 7.03 14.21 8.03
C GLY A 241 7.72 13.19 8.96
N GLN A 242 8.23 12.08 8.39
CA GLN A 242 9.02 11.09 9.11
C GLN A 242 10.33 11.67 9.66
N GLY A 243 11.06 12.41 8.82
CA GLY A 243 12.30 13.07 9.20
C GLY A 243 12.08 14.08 10.33
N ALA A 244 11.07 14.95 10.19
CA ALA A 244 10.72 15.94 11.20
C ALA A 244 10.39 15.30 12.55
N TYR A 245 9.63 14.19 12.56
CA TYR A 245 9.31 13.46 13.79
C TYR A 245 10.54 12.82 14.44
N LEU A 246 11.42 12.19 13.66
CA LEU A 246 12.67 11.62 14.19
C LEU A 246 13.58 12.71 14.75
N THR A 247 13.69 13.86 14.07
CA THR A 247 14.44 15.01 14.57
C THR A 247 13.86 15.51 15.89
N LYS A 248 12.54 15.70 15.98
CA LYS A 248 11.84 16.04 17.24
C LYS A 248 12.21 15.06 18.35
N LYS A 249 12.11 13.75 18.08
CA LYS A 249 12.47 12.71 19.06
C LYS A 249 13.94 12.77 19.45
N ALA A 250 14.84 13.10 18.53
CA ALA A 250 16.27 13.22 18.82
C ALA A 250 16.57 14.42 19.73
N VAL A 251 15.91 15.57 19.51
CA VAL A 251 16.18 16.81 20.26
C VAL A 251 15.38 16.96 21.57
N GLY A 252 14.22 16.30 21.72
CA GLY A 252 13.36 16.44 22.92
C GLY A 252 14.01 15.92 24.21
N ASN A 253 13.65 16.43 25.38
CA ASN A 253 14.21 15.92 26.64
C ASN A 253 13.59 14.58 27.07
N VAL A 254 14.22 13.90 28.04
CA VAL A 254 13.66 12.69 28.67
C VAL A 254 12.29 13.03 29.28
N GLY A 255 11.22 12.40 28.80
CA GLY A 255 9.83 12.68 29.21
C GLY A 255 9.09 13.71 28.33
N GLU A 256 9.72 14.24 27.28
CA GLU A 256 9.06 14.95 26.17
C GLU A 256 8.96 14.08 24.90
N CYS A 257 9.59 12.90 24.95
CA CYS A 257 9.57 11.87 23.91
C CYS A 257 8.45 10.87 24.17
#